data_AF-D3PRB9-F1
#
_entry.id   AF-D3PRB9-F1
#
_cell.length_a   1.000
_cell.length_b   1.000
_cell.length_c   1.000
_cell.angle_alpha   90.00
_cell.angle_beta   90.00
_cell.angle_gamma   90.00
#
_symmetry.space_group_name_H-M   'P 1'
#
loop_
_entity.id
_entity.type
_entity.pdbx_description
1 polymer ?
#
loop_
_entity_poly.entity_id
_entity_poly.type
_entity_poly.pdbx_seq_one_letter_code
_entity_poly.pdbx_strand_id
1 'polypeptide(L)'
;MSDRELIREVILQILTAIGRIERRAAGISQASDFVSSDAGYDMLDAIGMMLIAIGESCKNLDKITGGELLAQYPDVDWKGVKGMRDVISHHYFDINPEIVFAVCRKQIPVLKRTFEAMLADLGSTTPTNR
;
A
#
# COMPACT_ATOMS: atom_id res chain seq x y z
N MET A 1 -3.34 -8.26 23.48
CA MET A 1 -2.50 -8.24 22.27
C MET A 1 -1.46 -7.17 22.48
N SER A 2 -0.17 -7.50 22.33
CA SER A 2 0.92 -6.52 22.45
C SER A 2 0.98 -5.61 21.22
N ASP A 3 1.56 -4.42 21.36
CA ASP A 3 1.74 -3.49 20.23
C ASP A 3 2.52 -4.14 19.08
N ARG A 4 3.48 -5.01 19.38
CA ARG A 4 4.26 -5.76 18.39
C ARG A 4 3.42 -6.76 17.59
N GLU A 5 2.47 -7.43 18.23
CA GLU A 5 1.53 -8.33 17.54
C GLU A 5 0.58 -7.53 16.64
N LEU A 6 0.07 -6.39 17.13
CA LEU A 6 -0.79 -5.50 16.36
C LEU A 6 -0.07 -4.93 15.13
N ILE A 7 1.17 -4.46 15.30
CA ILE A 7 2.01 -3.98 14.19
C ILE A 7 2.18 -5.09 13.14
N ARG A 8 2.52 -6.31 13.58
CA ARG A 8 2.68 -7.45 12.68
C ARG A 8 1.39 -7.75 11.91
N GLU A 9 0.25 -7.74 12.59
CA GLU A 9 -1.05 -7.97 11.95
C GLU A 9 -1.34 -6.92 10.88
N VAL A 10 -1.15 -5.64 11.18
CA VAL A 10 -1.36 -4.55 10.22
C VAL A 10 -0.45 -4.70 9.00
N ILE A 11 0.83 -5.02 9.20
CA ILE A 11 1.78 -5.26 8.09
C ILE A 11 1.32 -6.44 7.21
N LEU A 12 0.88 -7.55 7.82
CA LEU A 12 0.37 -8.71 7.07
C LEU A 12 -0.91 -8.40 6.29
N GLN A 13 -1.80 -7.57 6.85
CA GLN A 13 -2.99 -7.09 6.15
C GLN A 13 -2.61 -6.24 4.92
N ILE A 14 -1.63 -5.34 5.06
CA ILE A 14 -1.12 -4.53 3.95
C ILE A 14 -0.51 -5.42 2.86
N LEU A 15 0.35 -6.37 3.22
CA LEU A 15 0.96 -7.31 2.27
C LEU A 15 -0.09 -8.16 1.54
N THR A 16 -1.14 -8.57 2.25
CA THR A 16 -2.28 -9.29 1.65
C THR A 16 -3.03 -8.42 0.63
N ALA A 17 -3.27 -7.15 0.96
CA ALA A 17 -3.89 -6.19 0.04
C ALA A 17 -3.02 -5.95 -1.20
N ILE A 18 -1.71 -5.79 -1.01
CA ILE A 18 -0.73 -5.66 -2.10
C ILE A 18 -0.79 -6.87 -3.04
N GLY A 19 -0.75 -8.10 -2.50
CA GLY A 19 -0.82 -9.30 -3.34
C GLY A 19 -2.14 -9.41 -4.14
N ARG A 20 -3.25 -8.91 -3.60
CA ARG A 20 -4.52 -8.81 -4.33
C ARG A 20 -4.46 -7.78 -5.45
N ILE A 21 -3.83 -6.63 -5.22
CA ILE A 21 -3.60 -5.61 -6.26
C ILE A 21 -2.74 -6.18 -7.38
N GLU A 22 -1.59 -6.78 -7.06
CA GLU A 22 -0.69 -7.38 -8.05
C GLU A 22 -1.41 -8.42 -8.91
N ARG A 23 -2.20 -9.30 -8.30
CA ARG A 23 -2.99 -10.30 -9.03
C ARG A 23 -4.03 -9.68 -9.96
N ARG A 24 -4.76 -8.65 -9.51
CA ARG A 24 -5.78 -7.98 -10.34
C ARG A 24 -5.15 -7.18 -11.47
N ALA A 25 -4.07 -6.46 -11.18
CA ALA A 25 -3.35 -5.65 -12.15
C ALA A 25 -2.53 -6.47 -13.18
N ALA A 26 -2.37 -7.78 -13.00
CA ALA A 26 -1.57 -8.63 -13.87
C ALA A 26 -2.05 -8.63 -15.34
N GLY A 27 -3.37 -8.49 -15.56
CA GLY A 27 -3.96 -8.39 -16.90
C GLY A 27 -3.98 -6.99 -17.51
N ILE A 28 -3.55 -5.97 -16.76
CA ILE A 28 -3.57 -4.57 -17.17
C ILE A 28 -2.18 -4.18 -17.70
N SER A 29 -2.08 -3.98 -19.00
CA SER A 29 -0.81 -3.65 -19.68
C SER A 29 -0.58 -2.14 -19.78
N GLN A 30 -1.67 -1.36 -19.86
CA GLN A 30 -1.67 0.09 -19.95
C GLN A 30 -2.90 0.67 -19.24
N ALA A 31 -2.86 1.95 -18.88
CA ALA A 31 -3.95 2.60 -18.16
C ALA A 31 -5.29 2.56 -18.90
N SER A 32 -5.28 2.65 -20.24
CA SER A 32 -6.50 2.58 -21.06
C SER A 32 -7.21 1.23 -20.98
N ASP A 33 -6.55 0.16 -20.54
CA ASP A 33 -7.19 -1.14 -20.36
C ASP A 33 -8.26 -1.07 -19.24
N PHE A 34 -8.08 -0.20 -18.24
CA PHE A 34 -9.08 0.05 -17.19
C PHE A 34 -10.38 0.65 -17.71
N VAL A 35 -10.34 1.43 -18.79
CA VAL A 35 -11.52 2.13 -19.31
C VAL A 35 -12.05 1.51 -20.60
N SER A 36 -11.56 0.32 -20.94
CA SER A 36 -11.90 -0.38 -22.18
C SER A 36 -13.19 -1.21 -22.10
N SER A 37 -13.70 -1.46 -20.89
CA SER A 37 -14.90 -2.26 -20.62
C SER A 37 -15.42 -2.02 -19.21
N ASP A 38 -16.68 -2.35 -18.95
CA ASP A 38 -17.27 -2.28 -17.59
C ASP A 38 -16.45 -3.11 -16.58
N ALA A 39 -15.97 -4.29 -16.98
CA ALA A 39 -15.09 -5.12 -16.16
C ALA A 39 -13.73 -4.43 -15.85
N GLY A 40 -13.24 -3.58 -16.75
CA GLY A 40 -12.08 -2.73 -16.52
C GLY A 40 -12.36 -1.66 -15.46
N TYR A 41 -13.51 -0.98 -15.55
CA TYR A 41 -13.93 0.02 -14.58
C TYR A 41 -14.12 -0.60 -13.19
N ASP A 42 -14.81 -1.74 -13.10
CA ASP A 42 -14.96 -2.50 -11.85
C ASP A 42 -13.60 -2.87 -11.24
N MET A 43 -12.61 -3.19 -12.09
CA MET A 43 -11.26 -3.49 -11.64
C MET A 43 -10.51 -2.25 -11.15
N LEU A 44 -10.67 -1.12 -11.83
CA LEU A 44 -10.13 0.18 -11.43
C LEU A 44 -10.65 0.57 -10.05
N ASP A 45 -11.96 0.50 -9.85
CA ASP A 45 -12.62 0.81 -8.58
C ASP A 45 -12.14 -0.10 -7.46
N ALA A 46 -12.06 -1.40 -7.72
CA ALA A 46 -11.61 -2.35 -6.72
C ALA A 46 -10.12 -2.16 -6.35
N ILE A 47 -9.27 -1.84 -7.32
CA ILE A 47 -7.86 -1.52 -7.03
C ILE A 47 -7.76 -0.20 -6.27
N GLY A 48 -8.50 0.84 -6.68
CA GLY A 48 -8.53 2.14 -5.99
C GLY A 48 -8.95 2.00 -4.53
N MET A 49 -9.99 1.21 -4.24
CA MET A 49 -10.40 0.93 -2.86
C MET A 49 -9.32 0.21 -2.04
N MET A 50 -8.59 -0.73 -2.63
CA MET A 50 -7.46 -1.39 -1.95
C MET A 50 -6.29 -0.43 -1.70
N LEU A 51 -6.00 0.47 -2.64
CA LEU A 51 -4.98 1.51 -2.46
C LEU A 51 -5.33 2.47 -1.31
N ILE A 52 -6.60 2.90 -1.23
CA ILE A 52 -7.10 3.71 -0.11
C ILE A 52 -6.95 2.94 1.20
N ALA A 53 -7.37 1.67 1.24
CA ALA A 53 -7.25 0.84 2.43
C ALA A 53 -5.80 0.71 2.91
N ILE A 54 -4.84 0.51 2.00
CA ILE A 54 -3.41 0.49 2.33
C ILE A 54 -2.97 1.83 2.95
N GLY A 55 -3.40 2.96 2.38
CA GLY A 55 -3.10 4.28 2.92
C GLY A 55 -3.63 4.47 4.35
N GLU A 56 -4.85 4.03 4.63
CA GLU A 56 -5.44 4.04 5.98
C GLU A 56 -4.71 3.10 6.94
N SER A 57 -4.34 1.90 6.50
CA SER A 57 -3.51 0.99 7.30
C SER A 57 -2.14 1.60 7.65
N CYS A 58 -1.54 2.37 6.73
CA CYS A 58 -0.29 3.08 7.01
C CYS A 58 -0.49 4.19 8.04
N LYS A 59 -1.60 4.95 8.00
CA LYS A 59 -1.93 5.93 9.06
C LYS A 59 -2.10 5.27 10.42
N ASN A 60 -2.77 4.11 10.44
CA ASN A 60 -2.95 3.35 11.68
C ASN A 60 -1.61 2.86 12.22
N LEU A 61 -0.74 2.33 11.35
CA LEU A 61 0.60 1.90 11.73
C LEU A 61 1.43 3.04 12.33
N ASP A 62 1.44 4.19 11.65
CA ASP A 62 2.10 5.43 12.10
C ASP A 62 1.61 5.84 13.50
N LYS A 63 0.30 5.75 13.76
CA LYS A 63 -0.30 6.04 15.07
C LYS A 63 0.13 5.04 16.14
N ILE A 64 0.12 3.74 15.84
CA ILE A 64 0.51 2.69 16.79
C ILE A 64 1.98 2.83 17.18
N THR A 65 2.83 3.22 16.24
CA THR A 65 4.30 3.29 16.44
C THR A 65 4.79 4.68 16.82
N GLY A 66 3.90 5.65 17.08
CA GLY A 66 4.29 7.03 17.38
C GLY A 66 5.10 7.72 16.27
N GLY A 67 4.93 7.29 15.02
CA GLY A 67 5.69 7.81 13.86
C GLY A 67 7.12 7.27 13.72
N GLU A 68 7.59 6.41 14.62
CA GLU A 68 8.99 5.97 14.64
C GLU A 68 9.30 4.85 13.63
N LEU A 69 8.34 3.95 13.38
CA LEU A 69 8.59 2.79 12.52
C LEU A 69 8.73 3.21 11.06
N LEU A 70 7.77 3.96 10.51
CA LEU A 70 7.81 4.37 9.11
C LEU A 70 9.02 5.26 8.80
N ALA A 71 9.43 6.12 9.75
CA ALA A 71 10.59 6.98 9.61
C ALA A 71 11.92 6.23 9.37
N GLN A 72 12.00 4.96 9.76
CA GLN A 72 13.19 4.12 9.52
C GLN A 72 13.33 3.68 8.05
N TYR A 73 12.30 3.90 7.23
CA TYR A 73 12.27 3.50 5.82
C TYR A 73 12.02 4.72 4.92
N PRO A 74 13.01 5.62 4.76
CA PRO A 74 12.85 6.91 4.09
C PRO A 74 12.70 6.84 2.57
N ASP A 75 12.98 5.68 1.97
CA ASP A 75 12.86 5.46 0.51
C ASP A 75 11.39 5.48 0.03
N VAL A 76 10.43 5.42 0.95
CA VAL A 76 9.00 5.50 0.66
C VAL A 76 8.47 6.87 1.08
N ASP A 77 7.77 7.54 0.15
CA ASP A 77 7.00 8.74 0.46
C ASP A 77 5.74 8.38 1.27
N TRP A 78 5.90 8.25 2.59
CA TRP A 78 4.80 7.94 3.51
C TRP A 78 3.71 9.00 3.53
N LYS A 79 4.03 10.25 3.20
CA LYS A 79 3.01 11.30 3.10
C LYS A 79 2.11 11.03 1.90
N GLY A 80 2.68 10.71 0.75
CA GLY A 80 1.95 10.29 -0.44
C GLY A 80 1.12 9.03 -0.21
N VAL A 81 1.69 8.00 0.42
CA VAL A 81 0.98 6.74 0.73
C VAL A 81 -0.21 6.98 1.67
N LYS A 82 -0.03 7.76 2.74
CA LYS A 82 -1.13 8.12 3.65
C LYS A 82 -2.18 9.01 2.95
N GLY A 83 -1.78 9.80 1.97
CA GLY A 83 -2.66 10.63 1.15
C GLY A 83 -3.28 9.91 -0.07
N MET A 84 -3.23 8.58 -0.15
CA MET A 84 -3.58 7.84 -1.37
C MET A 84 -4.97 8.15 -1.92
N ARG A 85 -5.97 8.39 -1.05
CA ARG A 85 -7.31 8.80 -1.47
C ARG A 85 -7.26 10.07 -2.32
N ASP A 86 -6.62 11.11 -1.81
CA ASP A 86 -6.51 12.41 -2.48
C ASP A 86 -5.67 12.31 -3.76
N VAL A 87 -4.69 11.40 -3.77
CA VAL A 87 -3.86 11.11 -4.95
C VAL A 87 -4.67 10.51 -6.09
N ILE A 88 -5.52 9.51 -5.82
CA ILE A 88 -6.24 8.79 -6.89
C ILE A 88 -7.57 9.45 -7.29
N SER A 89 -8.18 10.24 -6.41
CA SER A 89 -9.49 10.88 -6.65
C SER A 89 -9.38 12.33 -7.13
N HIS A 90 -8.32 12.67 -7.86
CA HIS A 90 -8.07 14.03 -8.36
C HIS A 90 -9.23 14.45 -9.29
N HIS A 91 -10.19 15.22 -8.73
CA HIS A 91 -11.52 15.61 -9.26
C HIS A 91 -12.76 14.81 -8.79
N TYR A 92 -12.75 14.37 -7.53
CA TYR A 92 -13.91 14.10 -6.65
C TYR A 92 -14.94 13.01 -7.02
N PHE A 93 -15.07 12.61 -8.28
CA PHE A 93 -16.03 11.57 -8.67
C PHE A 93 -15.39 10.34 -9.33
N ASP A 94 -14.30 10.51 -10.07
CA ASP A 94 -13.68 9.41 -10.80
C ASP A 94 -12.27 9.11 -10.30
N ILE A 95 -11.96 7.80 -10.20
CA ILE A 95 -10.60 7.33 -9.97
C ILE A 95 -9.81 7.53 -11.26
N ASN A 96 -8.64 8.15 -11.18
CA ASN A 96 -7.80 8.37 -12.35
C ASN A 96 -7.04 7.08 -12.75
N PRO A 97 -7.33 6.47 -13.92
CA PRO A 97 -6.71 5.21 -14.34
C PRO A 97 -5.21 5.32 -14.59
N GLU A 98 -4.71 6.47 -15.06
CA GLU A 98 -3.27 6.71 -15.27
C GLU A 98 -2.52 6.71 -13.94
N ILE A 99 -3.10 7.38 -12.93
CA ILE A 99 -2.51 7.42 -11.59
C ILE A 99 -2.52 6.02 -10.96
N VAL A 100 -3.66 5.31 -11.01
CA VAL A 100 -3.75 3.96 -10.45
C VAL A 100 -2.77 3.00 -11.15
N PHE A 101 -2.68 3.06 -12.47
CA PHE A 101 -1.74 2.24 -13.23
C PHE A 101 -0.29 2.55 -12.83
N ALA A 102 0.08 3.83 -12.74
CA ALA A 102 1.41 4.24 -12.29
C ALA A 102 1.71 3.73 -10.87
N VAL A 103 0.76 3.85 -9.94
CA VAL A 103 0.86 3.33 -8.57
C VAL A 103 1.09 1.83 -8.54
N CYS A 104 0.32 1.07 -9.30
CA CYS A 104 0.47 -0.38 -9.40
C CYS A 104 1.85 -0.79 -9.95
N ARG A 105 2.38 -0.07 -10.94
CA ARG A 105 3.64 -0.43 -11.60
C ARG A 105 4.89 0.04 -10.83
N LYS A 106 4.84 1.21 -10.20
CA LYS A 106 6.02 1.86 -9.64
C LYS A 106 6.05 1.83 -8.11
N GLN A 107 4.92 2.14 -7.47
CA GLN A 107 4.86 2.30 -6.03
C GLN A 107 4.60 0.97 -5.30
N ILE A 108 3.68 0.14 -5.79
CA ILE A 108 3.32 -1.13 -5.13
C ILE A 108 4.51 -2.09 -4.94
N PRO A 109 5.40 -2.31 -5.93
CA PRO A 109 6.55 -3.19 -5.73
C PRO A 109 7.57 -2.66 -4.72
N VAL A 110 7.70 -1.34 -4.61
CA VAL A 110 8.56 -0.71 -3.58
C VAL A 110 7.93 -0.94 -2.21
N LEU A 111 6.64 -0.61 -2.08
CA LEU A 111 5.89 -0.72 -0.83
C LEU A 111 5.90 -2.16 -0.29
N LYS A 112 5.73 -3.15 -1.19
CA LYS A 112 5.81 -4.58 -0.85
C LYS A 112 7.14 -4.94 -0.18
N ARG A 113 8.25 -4.61 -0.85
CA ARG A 113 9.60 -4.90 -0.36
C ARG A 113 9.88 -4.22 0.97
N THR A 114 9.41 -2.98 1.14
CA THR A 114 9.55 -2.25 2.40
C THR A 114 8.79 -2.93 3.54
N PHE A 115 7.55 -3.36 3.33
CA PHE A 115 6.79 -4.06 4.37
C PHE A 115 7.30 -5.48 4.66
N GLU A 116 7.83 -6.18 3.66
CA GLU A 116 8.53 -7.45 3.85
C GLU A 116 9.80 -7.27 4.72
N ALA A 117 10.58 -6.21 4.46
CA ALA A 117 11.74 -5.85 5.28
C ALA A 117 11.34 -5.49 6.72
N MET A 118 10.31 -4.65 6.89
CA MET A 118 9.74 -4.33 8.22
C MET A 118 9.36 -5.59 9.01
N LEU A 119 8.71 -6.55 8.35
CA LEU A 119 8.31 -7.79 9.00
C LEU A 119 9.52 -8.65 9.43
N ALA A 120 10.57 -8.67 8.62
CA ALA A 120 11.83 -9.36 8.94
C ALA A 120 12.56 -8.69 10.12
N ASP A 121 12.63 -7.36 10.14
CA ASP A 121 13.25 -6.57 11.23
C ASP A 121 12.49 -6.76 12.56
N LEU A 122 11.17 -6.85 12.49
CA LEU A 122 10.32 -7.20 13.64
C LEU A 122 10.50 -8.64 14.11
N GLY A 123 11.13 -9.52 13.33
CA GLY A 123 11.48 -10.89 13.71
C GLY A 123 12.92 -11.05 14.21
N SER A 124 13.83 -10.16 13.83
CA SER A 124 15.27 -10.29 14.05
C SER A 124 15.79 -9.65 15.34
N THR A 125 14.92 -9.17 16.25
CA THR A 125 15.31 -8.68 17.59
C THR A 125 15.79 -9.82 18.51
N THR A 126 16.99 -10.31 18.21
CA THR A 126 17.91 -10.86 19.22
C THR A 126 18.58 -9.65 19.86
N PRO A 127 18.67 -9.56 21.21
CA PRO A 127 19.38 -8.45 21.83
C PRO A 127 20.84 -8.53 21.41
N THR A 128 21.28 -7.61 20.54
CA THR A 128 22.71 -7.41 20.31
C THR A 128 23.25 -6.72 21.54
N ASN A 129 23.68 -7.53 22.49
CA ASN A 129 24.56 -7.12 23.56
C ASN A 129 25.90 -6.75 22.93
N ARG A 130 26.22 -5.45 22.86
CA ARG A 130 27.59 -4.91 22.84
C ARG A 130 27.60 -3.46 23.28
#